data_AF-A0A4S2DFY8-F1
#
_entry.id   AF-A0A4S2DFY8-F1
#
_cell.length_a   1.000
_cell.length_b   1.000
_cell.length_c   1.000
_cell.angle_alpha   90.00
_cell.angle_beta   90.00
_cell.angle_gamma   90.00
#
_symmetry.space_group_name_H-M   'P 1'
#
loop_
_entity.id
_entity.type
_entity.pdbx_description
1 polymer ?
#
loop_
_entity_poly.entity_id
_entity_poly.type
_entity_poly.pdbx_seq_one_letter_code
_entity_poly.pdbx_strand_id
1 'polypeptide(L)'
;MATVGGIYRKDYEWPFLATVIVIGCSTLIYVVLRTLAMNLASSNNTERIDEALILDNDILKYTFRIIYQSNPKDRNVITIPLNKIQEVIYNDDKKSLLFKGTFISDYVENYGPNNSSSKTAEEIDEMLIYDYFKPSLLDTLKEKGIRIEEQGQNQWR
;
A
#
# COMPACT_ATOMS: atom_id res chain seq x y z
N MET A 1 30.62 -7.57 -48.22
CA MET A 1 30.69 -7.81 -49.68
C MET A 1 31.80 -8.80 -49.96
N ALA A 2 31.47 -10.09 -49.87
CA ALA A 2 32.38 -11.15 -50.30
C ALA A 2 32.11 -11.48 -51.77
N THR A 3 33.12 -11.38 -52.63
CA THR A 3 33.06 -11.76 -54.05
C THR A 3 33.58 -13.18 -54.23
N VAL A 4 32.71 -14.11 -54.60
CA VAL A 4 33.09 -15.43 -55.10
C VAL A 4 32.52 -15.58 -56.51
N GLY A 5 33.38 -15.52 -57.53
CA GLY A 5 32.99 -15.76 -58.93
C GLY A 5 32.36 -14.58 -59.70
N GLY A 6 32.55 -13.33 -59.27
CA GLY A 6 32.18 -12.15 -60.08
C GLY A 6 30.68 -11.79 -60.13
N ILE A 7 29.82 -12.50 -59.39
CA ILE A 7 28.40 -12.15 -59.24
C ILE A 7 28.20 -11.50 -57.87
N TYR A 8 27.71 -10.26 -57.85
CA TYR A 8 27.37 -9.55 -56.61
C TYR A 8 26.20 -10.27 -55.91
N ARG A 9 26.48 -11.03 -54.86
CA ARG A 9 25.45 -11.56 -53.96
C ARG A 9 25.24 -10.57 -52.81
N LYS A 10 23.98 -10.23 -52.55
CA LYS A 10 23.60 -9.33 -51.46
C LYS A 10 23.73 -10.12 -50.15
N ASP A 11 24.55 -9.63 -49.22
CA ASP A 11 24.80 -10.27 -47.92
C ASP A 11 23.57 -10.07 -47.01
N TYR A 12 22.65 -11.04 -46.99
CA TYR A 12 21.42 -10.99 -46.18
C TYR A 12 21.59 -11.52 -44.75
N GLU A 13 22.70 -12.19 -44.45
CA GLU A 13 22.93 -12.83 -43.14
C GLU A 13 23.11 -11.79 -42.02
N TRP A 14 23.87 -10.73 -42.29
CA TRP A 14 24.09 -9.66 -41.32
C TRP A 14 22.81 -8.89 -40.93
N PRO A 15 21.98 -8.40 -41.87
CA PRO A 15 20.73 -7.74 -41.48
C PRO A 15 19.75 -8.69 -40.80
N PHE A 16 19.74 -9.98 -41.14
CA PHE A 16 18.93 -10.98 -40.44
C PHE A 16 19.39 -11.22 -39.00
N LEU A 17 20.69 -11.36 -38.76
CA LEU A 17 21.24 -11.50 -37.41
C LEU A 17 20.97 -10.24 -36.57
N ALA A 18 21.13 -9.06 -37.16
CA ALA A 18 20.89 -7.80 -36.48
C ALA A 18 19.42 -7.65 -36.04
N THR A 19 18.45 -8.02 -36.87
CA THR A 19 17.02 -7.93 -36.52
C THR A 19 16.65 -8.90 -35.40
N VAL A 20 17.17 -10.13 -35.41
CA VAL A 20 16.95 -11.10 -34.33
C VAL A 20 17.49 -10.57 -33.00
N ILE A 21 18.68 -9.98 -32.99
CA ILE A 21 19.28 -9.38 -31.79
C ILE A 21 18.43 -8.21 -31.28
N VAL A 22 18.01 -7.31 -32.16
CA VAL A 22 17.19 -6.14 -31.78
C VAL A 22 15.85 -6.57 -31.19
N ILE A 23 15.19 -7.55 -31.80
CA ILE A 23 13.91 -8.08 -31.29
C ILE A 23 14.12 -8.77 -29.94
N GLY A 24 15.16 -9.61 -29.81
CA GLY A 24 15.48 -10.30 -28.55
C GLY A 24 15.81 -9.33 -27.41
N CYS A 25 16.61 -8.30 -27.67
CA CYS A 25 16.92 -7.26 -26.69
C CYS A 25 15.66 -6.48 -26.31
N SER A 26 14.81 -6.13 -27.28
CA SER A 26 13.59 -5.36 -27.04
C SER A 26 12.58 -6.12 -26.18
N THR A 27 12.41 -7.42 -26.43
CA THR A 27 11.51 -8.27 -25.63
C THR A 27 12.03 -8.48 -24.21
N LEU A 28 13.35 -8.67 -24.04
CA LEU A 28 13.98 -8.73 -22.72
C LEU A 28 13.77 -7.44 -21.94
N ILE A 29 14.04 -6.28 -22.55
CA ILE A 29 13.83 -4.98 -21.93
C ILE A 29 12.35 -4.79 -21.55
N TYR A 30 11.42 -5.18 -22.42
CA TYR A 30 9.98 -5.12 -22.12
C TYR A 30 9.60 -5.95 -20.89
N VAL A 31 10.08 -7.19 -20.79
CA VAL A 31 9.79 -8.06 -19.64
C VAL A 31 10.39 -7.50 -18.35
N VAL A 32 11.64 -7.01 -18.41
CA VAL A 32 12.30 -6.41 -17.24
C VAL A 32 11.58 -5.14 -16.78
N LEU A 33 11.21 -4.25 -17.70
CA LEU A 33 10.45 -3.04 -17.36
C LEU A 33 9.07 -3.37 -16.81
N ARG A 34 8.39 -4.38 -17.37
CA ARG A 34 7.07 -4.80 -16.89
C ARG A 34 7.14 -5.40 -15.50
N THR A 35 8.11 -6.27 -15.25
CA THR A 35 8.31 -6.87 -13.91
C THR A 35 8.74 -5.81 -12.90
N LEU A 36 9.60 -4.86 -13.28
CA LEU A 36 9.97 -3.73 -12.43
C LEU A 36 8.78 -2.82 -12.14
N ALA A 37 7.93 -2.52 -13.14
CA ALA A 37 6.73 -1.73 -12.95
C ALA A 37 5.72 -2.43 -12.03
N MET A 38 5.54 -3.75 -12.19
CA MET A 38 4.71 -4.55 -11.28
C MET A 38 5.29 -4.58 -9.87
N ASN A 39 6.61 -4.74 -9.73
CA ASN A 39 7.28 -4.71 -8.45
C ASN A 39 7.22 -3.34 -7.80
N LEU A 40 7.32 -2.25 -8.56
CA LEU A 40 7.21 -0.89 -8.04
C LEU A 40 5.76 -0.57 -7.66
N ALA A 41 4.79 -1.01 -8.45
CA ALA A 41 3.36 -0.90 -8.13
C ALA A 41 2.98 -1.74 -6.91
N SER A 42 3.59 -2.93 -6.75
CA SER A 42 3.45 -3.75 -5.55
C SER A 42 4.25 -3.20 -4.36
N SER A 43 5.38 -2.53 -4.61
CA SER A 43 6.26 -1.88 -3.63
C SER A 43 5.79 -0.46 -3.28
N ASN A 44 4.61 -0.03 -3.75
CA ASN A 44 3.73 0.81 -2.94
C ASN A 44 3.22 0.00 -1.71
N ASN A 45 4.16 -0.71 -1.08
CA ASN A 45 4.05 -1.30 0.22
C ASN A 45 3.87 -0.12 1.14
N THR A 46 2.59 0.10 1.45
CA THR A 46 2.05 0.81 2.61
C THR A 46 2.57 0.17 3.89
N GLU A 47 3.88 -0.06 3.99
CA GLU A 47 4.54 -0.40 5.22
C GLU A 47 4.40 0.83 6.09
N ARG A 48 3.64 0.65 7.18
CA ARG A 48 3.40 1.67 8.16
C ARG A 48 4.43 1.51 9.26
N ILE A 49 4.98 2.62 9.71
CA ILE A 49 5.93 2.70 10.83
C ILE A 49 5.54 3.83 11.77
N ASP A 50 6.13 3.84 12.95
CA ASP A 50 5.83 4.77 14.03
C ASP A 50 4.32 4.85 14.31
N GLU A 51 3.69 3.67 14.32
CA GLU A 51 2.26 3.54 14.51
C GLU A 51 1.90 3.81 15.97
N ALA A 52 0.98 4.74 16.21
CA ALA A 52 0.46 5.03 17.53
C ALA A 52 -1.06 5.16 17.47
N LEU A 53 -1.71 4.54 18.45
CA LEU A 53 -3.15 4.47 18.58
C LEU A 53 -3.56 5.17 19.88
N ILE A 54 -4.46 6.14 19.76
CA ILE A 54 -5.02 6.89 20.87
C ILE A 54 -6.52 6.71 20.83
N LEU A 55 -7.06 6.06 21.85
CA LEU A 55 -8.49 5.92 22.04
C LEU A 55 -8.95 7.01 23.01
N ASP A 56 -9.60 8.04 22.48
CA ASP A 56 -10.36 9.01 23.26
C ASP A 56 -11.83 8.56 23.29
N ASN A 57 -12.60 8.95 24.30
CA ASN A 57 -13.89 8.31 24.64
C ASN A 57 -14.80 8.01 23.44
N ASP A 58 -14.92 8.95 22.51
CA ASP A 58 -15.79 8.83 21.33
C ASP A 58 -15.01 8.74 19.99
N ILE A 59 -13.68 8.78 20.04
CA ILE A 59 -12.82 8.91 18.85
C ILE A 59 -11.59 8.02 18.96
N LEU A 60 -11.41 7.15 17.98
CA LEU A 60 -10.18 6.41 17.76
C LEU A 60 -9.28 7.23 16.81
N LYS A 61 -8.11 7.64 17.30
CA LYS A 61 -7.07 8.28 16.49
C LYS A 61 -5.96 7.27 16.22
N TYR A 62 -5.72 7.00 14.96
CA TYR A 62 -4.65 6.13 14.51
C TYR A 62 -3.65 6.94 13.70
N THR A 63 -2.42 7.00 14.19
CA THR A 63 -1.34 7.79 13.59
C THR A 63 -0.25 6.87 13.09
N PHE A 64 0.25 7.12 11.88
CA PHE A 64 1.31 6.31 11.30
C PHE A 64 2.10 7.11 10.27
N ARG A 65 3.23 6.56 9.84
CA ARG A 65 4.06 7.08 8.76
C ARG A 65 4.25 5.99 7.72
N ILE A 66 4.26 6.33 6.43
CA ILE A 66 4.55 5.36 5.38
C ILE A 66 6.07 5.33 5.15
N ILE A 67 6.70 4.15 5.20
CA ILE A 67 8.14 4.03 4.95
C ILE A 67 8.44 4.53 3.52
N TYR A 68 9.53 5.30 3.37
CA TYR A 68 10.04 5.83 2.10
C TYR A 68 9.17 6.89 1.39
N GLN A 69 7.92 7.11 1.80
CA GLN A 69 7.04 8.14 1.24
C GLN A 69 6.89 9.38 2.13
N SER A 70 7.10 9.24 3.44
CA SER A 70 6.86 10.31 4.40
C SER A 70 8.14 10.71 5.16
N ASN A 71 8.31 12.02 5.39
CA ASN A 71 9.42 12.55 6.19
C ASN A 71 9.34 11.99 7.63
N PRO A 72 10.46 11.72 8.32
CA PRO A 72 10.46 11.37 9.74
C PRO A 72 9.63 12.25 10.68
N LYS A 73 9.36 13.50 10.31
CA LYS A 73 8.53 14.43 11.09
C LYS A 73 7.05 14.45 10.69
N ASP A 74 6.69 13.84 9.57
CA ASP A 74 5.34 13.90 9.03
C ASP A 74 4.57 12.66 9.46
N ARG A 75 3.27 12.81 9.71
CA ARG A 75 2.39 11.71 10.13
C ARG A 75 1.06 11.79 9.39
N ASN A 76 0.55 10.63 9.03
CA ASN A 76 -0.85 10.45 8.66
C ASN A 76 -1.64 10.22 9.94
N VAL A 77 -2.69 11.02 10.14
CA VAL A 77 -3.56 10.96 11.30
C VAL A 77 -4.96 10.58 10.80
N ILE A 78 -5.37 9.36 11.08
CA ILE A 78 -6.73 8.90 10.79
C ILE A 78 -7.56 9.06 12.03
N THR A 79 -8.63 9.84 11.90
CA THR A 79 -9.61 10.08 12.95
C THR A 79 -10.86 9.28 12.62
N ILE A 80 -11.17 8.31 13.49
CA ILE A 80 -12.31 7.39 13.38
C ILE A 80 -13.28 7.72 14.53
N PRO A 81 -14.35 8.47 14.28
CA PRO A 81 -15.42 8.65 15.26
C PRO A 81 -16.16 7.33 15.44
N LEU A 82 -16.29 6.84 16.67
CA LEU A 82 -16.91 5.54 16.94
C LEU A 82 -18.38 5.50 16.48
N ASN A 83 -19.07 6.64 16.50
CA ASN A 83 -20.46 6.78 16.03
C ASN A 83 -20.63 6.65 14.50
N LYS A 84 -19.55 6.79 13.72
CA LYS A 84 -19.58 6.69 12.26
C LYS A 84 -19.14 5.32 11.74
N ILE A 85 -18.74 4.42 12.64
CA ILE A 85 -18.37 3.05 12.29
C ILE A 85 -19.65 2.30 11.91
N GLN A 86 -19.70 1.78 10.70
CA GLN A 86 -20.80 0.96 10.22
C GLN A 86 -20.56 -0.51 10.56
N GLU A 87 -19.33 -0.98 10.36
CA GLU A 87 -18.95 -2.38 10.53
C GLU A 87 -17.48 -2.47 10.96
N VAL A 88 -17.18 -3.41 11.85
CA VAL A 88 -15.80 -3.79 12.19
C VAL A 88 -15.66 -5.29 11.98
N ILE A 89 -14.80 -5.68 11.05
CA ILE A 89 -14.53 -7.09 10.74
C ILE A 89 -13.20 -7.47 11.35
N TYR A 90 -13.20 -8.45 12.26
CA TYR A 90 -11.98 -9.01 12.83
C TYR A 90 -11.58 -10.27 12.08
N ASN A 91 -10.31 -10.31 11.66
CA ASN A 91 -9.66 -11.48 11.09
C ASN A 91 -8.62 -12.01 12.08
N ASP A 92 -8.85 -13.22 12.60
CA ASP A 92 -8.00 -13.83 13.63
C ASP A 92 -6.65 -14.29 13.09
N ASP A 93 -6.61 -14.79 11.85
CA ASP A 93 -5.37 -15.30 11.23
C ASP A 93 -4.32 -14.19 11.06
N LYS A 94 -4.78 -12.99 10.68
CA LYS A 94 -3.92 -11.81 10.47
C LYS A 94 -3.89 -10.87 11.66
N LYS A 95 -4.67 -11.15 12.72
CA LYS A 95 -4.92 -10.22 13.84
C LYS A 95 -5.21 -8.81 13.33
N SER A 96 -6.16 -8.68 12.41
CA SER A 96 -6.47 -7.42 11.76
C SER A 96 -7.93 -7.03 11.91
N LEU A 97 -8.19 -5.77 12.19
CA LEU A 97 -9.52 -5.17 12.22
C LEU A 97 -9.69 -4.29 10.98
N LEU A 98 -10.70 -4.62 10.17
CA LEU A 98 -11.16 -3.78 9.08
C LEU A 98 -12.33 -2.93 9.58
N PHE A 99 -12.12 -1.62 9.64
CA PHE A 99 -13.16 -0.64 9.93
C PHE A 99 -13.79 -0.17 8.63
N LYS A 100 -15.11 -0.20 8.55
CA LYS A 100 -15.87 0.41 7.45
C LYS A 100 -16.73 1.55 7.96
N GLY A 101 -16.72 2.67 7.26
CA GLY A 101 -17.43 3.89 7.60
C GLY A 101 -16.72 5.13 7.08
N THR A 102 -17.31 6.30 7.26
CA THR A 102 -16.71 7.55 6.76
C THR A 102 -15.72 8.11 7.78
N PHE A 103 -14.43 7.99 7.48
CA PHE A 103 -13.31 8.45 8.31
C PHE A 103 -12.58 9.63 7.67
N ILE A 104 -11.82 10.37 8.47
CA ILE A 104 -11.01 11.49 7.98
C ILE A 104 -9.55 11.10 8.14
N SER A 105 -8.79 11.19 7.05
CA SER A 105 -7.35 11.02 7.01
C SER A 105 -6.68 12.36 6.77
N ASP A 106 -5.97 12.84 7.78
CA ASP A 106 -5.21 14.08 7.73
C ASP A 106 -3.72 13.81 7.50
N TYR A 107 -3.12 14.50 6.53
CA TYR A 107 -1.66 14.59 6.41
C TYR A 107 -1.13 15.76 7.23
N VAL A 108 -0.34 15.48 8.27
CA VAL A 108 0.21 16.49 9.18
C VAL A 108 1.73 16.57 9.01
N GLU A 109 2.21 17.75 8.59
CA GLU A 109 3.64 18.06 8.53
C GLU A 109 4.16 18.50 9.91
N ASN A 110 5.35 18.03 10.28
CA ASN A 110 5.96 18.33 11.59
C ASN A 110 5.05 18.00 12.79
N TYR A 111 4.55 16.78 12.83
CA TYR A 111 3.72 16.27 13.92
C TYR A 111 4.44 16.40 15.27
N GLY A 112 3.85 17.20 16.17
CA GLY A 112 4.38 17.44 17.51
C GLY A 112 3.33 18.06 18.42
N PRO A 113 3.60 18.17 19.73
CA PRO A 113 2.62 18.61 20.73
C PRO A 113 2.07 20.03 20.49
N ASN A 114 2.79 20.87 19.73
CA ASN A 114 2.44 22.27 19.47
C ASN A 114 2.16 22.58 17.99
N ASN A 115 2.20 21.60 17.08
CA ASN A 115 1.98 21.86 15.66
C ASN A 115 1.25 20.70 14.98
N SER A 116 0.01 20.97 14.57
CA SER A 116 -0.92 20.00 13.99
C SER A 116 -1.63 20.60 12.78
N SER A 117 -0.94 21.43 12.00
CA SER A 117 -1.52 22.00 10.78
C SER A 117 -1.68 20.89 9.74
N SER A 118 -2.90 20.35 9.61
CA SER A 118 -3.27 19.45 8.52
C SER A 118 -3.22 20.22 7.21
N LYS A 119 -2.53 19.66 6.19
CA LYS A 119 -2.49 20.23 4.84
C LYS A 119 -3.61 19.70 3.95
N THR A 120 -4.07 18.48 4.23
CA THR A 120 -5.00 17.76 3.37
C THR A 120 -5.79 16.80 4.24
N ALA A 121 -7.11 16.97 4.23
CA ALA A 121 -8.07 16.06 4.80
C ALA A 121 -8.72 15.29 3.66
N GLU A 122 -8.56 13.97 3.65
CA GLU A 122 -9.24 13.07 2.72
C GLU A 122 -10.26 12.23 3.47
N GLU A 123 -11.42 12.02 2.86
CA GLU A 123 -12.42 11.08 3.37
C GLU A 123 -12.06 9.66 2.90
N ILE A 124 -12.03 8.71 3.85
CA ILE A 124 -11.72 7.31 3.58
C ILE A 124 -12.88 6.46 4.10
N ASP A 125 -13.33 5.49 3.30
CA ASP A 125 -14.46 4.63 3.63
C ASP A 125 -14.07 3.31 4.34
N GLU A 126 -12.83 2.89 4.19
CA GLU A 126 -12.32 1.63 4.74
C GLU A 126 -10.91 1.79 5.29
N MET A 127 -10.66 1.21 6.47
CA MET A 127 -9.36 1.27 7.10
C MET A 127 -9.03 -0.05 7.80
N LEU A 128 -7.90 -0.65 7.41
CA LEU A 128 -7.35 -1.84 8.06
C LEU A 128 -6.34 -1.43 9.14
N ILE A 129 -6.51 -1.89 10.37
CA ILE A 129 -5.57 -1.71 11.48
C ILE A 129 -5.24 -3.08 12.07
N TYR A 130 -3.97 -3.38 12.29
CA TYR A 130 -3.55 -4.63 12.91
C TYR A 130 -3.54 -4.50 14.44
N ASP A 131 -3.96 -5.56 15.12
CA ASP A 131 -4.04 -5.63 16.57
C ASP A 131 -2.74 -6.20 17.17
N TYR A 132 -1.70 -5.37 17.13
CA TYR A 132 -0.44 -5.64 17.83
C TYR A 132 -0.24 -4.70 19.04
N PHE A 133 -1.23 -3.86 19.37
CA PHE A 133 -1.17 -2.88 20.45
C PHE A 133 -1.37 -3.53 21.83
N LYS A 134 -0.89 -2.87 22.88
CA LYS A 134 -1.14 -3.25 24.28
C LYS A 134 -1.66 -2.03 25.04
N PRO A 135 -2.89 -2.06 25.60
CA PRO A 135 -3.90 -3.13 25.55
C PRO A 135 -4.42 -3.42 24.13
N SER A 136 -5.00 -4.60 23.91
CA SER A 136 -5.50 -5.05 22.60
C SER A 136 -6.59 -4.13 22.09
N LEU A 137 -6.54 -3.75 20.81
CA LEU A 137 -7.55 -2.92 20.17
C LEU A 137 -8.90 -3.64 20.17
N LEU A 138 -8.93 -4.94 19.89
CA LEU A 138 -10.14 -5.74 19.92
C LEU A 138 -10.82 -5.70 21.30
N ASP A 139 -10.06 -5.90 22.37
CA ASP A 139 -10.60 -5.92 23.74
C ASP A 139 -11.19 -4.55 24.10
N THR A 140 -10.47 -3.47 23.79
CA THR A 140 -10.95 -2.10 24.06
C THR A 140 -12.21 -1.73 23.27
N LEU A 141 -12.39 -2.25 22.05
CA LEU A 141 -13.60 -2.04 21.27
C LEU A 141 -14.78 -2.87 21.77
N LYS A 142 -14.52 -4.12 22.23
CA LYS A 142 -15.54 -4.96 22.88
C LYS A 142 -16.03 -4.32 24.18
N GLU A 143 -15.13 -3.75 25.00
CA GLU A 143 -15.50 -3.02 26.22
C GLU A 143 -16.39 -1.80 25.95
N LYS A 144 -16.17 -1.11 24.82
CA LYS A 144 -17.03 0.01 24.38
C LYS A 144 -18.34 -0.41 23.73
N GLY A 145 -18.60 -1.71 23.59
CA GLY A 145 -19.86 -2.25 23.06
C GLY A 145 -19.99 -2.16 21.54
N ILE A 146 -18.89 -2.02 20.81
CA ILE A 146 -18.91 -1.99 19.34
C ILE A 146 -19.14 -3.42 18.82
N ARG A 147 -20.04 -3.55 17.84
CA ARG A 147 -20.31 -4.83 17.17
C ARG A 147 -19.13 -5.18 16.27
N ILE A 148 -18.48 -6.29 16.58
CA ILE A 148 -17.37 -6.85 15.80
C ILE A 148 -17.87 -8.14 15.15
N GLU A 149 -17.80 -8.20 13.83
CA GLU A 149 -18.05 -9.42 13.07
C GLU A 149 -16.74 -10.22 12.99
N GLU A 150 -16.73 -11.42 13.54
CA GLU A 150 -15.59 -12.33 13.41
C GLU A 150 -15.70 -13.04 12.06
N GLN A 151 -14.73 -12.79 11.17
CA GLN A 151 -14.64 -13.52 9.92
C GLN A 151 -14.25 -14.97 10.21
N GLY A 152 -15.24 -15.87 10.19
CA GLY A 152 -15.00 -17.31 10.17
C GLY A 152 -14.17 -17.69 8.93
N GLN A 153 -13.21 -18.61 9.11
CA GLN A 153 -12.11 -18.98 8.21
C GLN A 153 -12.42 -19.38 6.75
N ASN A 154 -13.59 -19.09 6.18
CA ASN A 154 -14.04 -19.67 4.91
C ASN A 154 -14.53 -18.64 3.88
N GLN A 155 -13.78 -17.60 3.51
CA GLN A 155 -14.02 -16.88 2.24
C GLN A 155 -12.74 -16.31 1.61
N TRP A 156 -11.88 -17.19 1.09
CA TRP A 156 -10.99 -16.86 -0.05
C TRP A 156 -11.00 -18.06 -1.01
N ARG A 157 -11.69 -17.90 -2.14
CA ARG A 157 -11.56 -18.74 -3.34
C ARG A 157 -11.25 -17.82 -4.51
#